data_AF-A0A1L8E0W6-F1
#
_entry.id   AF-A0A1L8E0W6-F1
#
_cell.length_a   1.000
_cell.length_b   1.000
_cell.length_c   1.000
_cell.angle_alpha   90.00
_cell.angle_beta   90.00
_cell.angle_gamma   90.00
#
_symmetry.space_group_name_H-M   'P 1'
#
loop_
_entity.id
_entity.type
_entity.pdbx_description
1 polymer ?
#
loop_
_entity_poly.entity_id
_entity_poly.type
_entity_poly.pdbx_seq_one_letter_code
_entity_poly.pdbx_strand_id
1 'polypeptide(L)'
;MGGHFGELAKVRGIVTYKLSPFEQKAFAGFLTHAIPNTFRRFRSSVFRVVPPFIVGYCIYDYVETMHTQMSRKNPKDFENDV
;
A
#
# COMPACT_ATOMS: atom_id res chain seq x y z
N MET A 1 0.72 23.31 -27.81
CA MET A 1 1.03 21.88 -28.02
C MET A 1 0.21 21.08 -27.02
N GLY A 2 -0.96 20.59 -27.43
CA GLY A 2 -1.73 19.54 -26.74
C GLY A 2 -2.09 19.81 -25.27
N GLY A 3 -3.20 20.52 -25.03
CA GLY A 3 -3.77 20.71 -23.69
C GLY A 3 -5.30 20.74 -23.64
N HIS A 4 -5.96 20.78 -24.81
CA HIS A 4 -7.40 20.92 -24.93
C HIS A 4 -8.00 19.85 -25.84
N PHE A 5 -9.27 19.51 -25.59
CA PHE A 5 -10.04 18.63 -26.46
C PHE A 5 -10.05 19.19 -27.89
N GLY A 6 -9.74 18.32 -28.87
CA GLY A 6 -9.58 18.69 -30.28
C GLY A 6 -8.11 18.75 -30.74
N GLU A 7 -7.15 18.98 -29.84
CA GLU A 7 -5.72 19.08 -30.17
C GLU A 7 -4.86 17.95 -29.56
N LEU A 8 -5.50 16.93 -28.98
CA LEU A 8 -4.82 15.88 -28.20
C LEU A 8 -3.99 14.93 -29.09
N ALA A 9 -4.61 14.37 -30.13
CA ALA A 9 -3.99 13.39 -31.01
C ALA A 9 -4.79 13.23 -32.30
N LYS A 10 -4.11 12.80 -33.37
CA LYS A 10 -4.75 12.38 -34.63
C LYS A 10 -4.95 10.86 -34.60
N VAL A 11 -6.17 10.42 -34.33
CA VAL A 11 -6.56 9.00 -34.28
C VAL A 11 -7.55 8.69 -35.40
N ARG A 12 -7.38 7.57 -36.11
CA ARG A 12 -8.26 7.15 -37.23
C ARG A 12 -8.63 5.67 -37.07
N GLY A 13 -9.86 5.31 -37.44
CA GLY A 13 -10.29 3.90 -37.54
C GLY A 13 -10.72 3.21 -36.24
N ILE A 14 -10.98 3.95 -35.16
CA ILE A 14 -11.47 3.38 -33.89
C ILE A 14 -12.97 3.62 -33.75
N VAL A 15 -13.74 2.55 -33.51
CA VAL A 15 -15.17 2.62 -33.20
C VAL A 15 -15.38 2.18 -31.76
N THR A 16 -16.12 2.97 -30.97
CA THR A 16 -16.41 2.67 -29.56
C THR A 16 -17.91 2.67 -29.30
N TYR A 17 -18.41 1.63 -28.62
CA TYR A 17 -19.80 1.50 -28.22
C TYR A 17 -19.94 1.73 -26.72
N LYS A 18 -21.02 2.39 -26.29
CA LYS A 18 -21.32 2.67 -24.88
C LYS A 18 -22.83 2.56 -24.66
N LEU A 19 -23.22 2.08 -23.48
CA LEU A 19 -24.62 2.04 -23.03
C LEU A 19 -24.92 3.25 -22.14
N SER A 20 -26.16 3.74 -22.14
CA SER A 20 -26.59 4.80 -21.21
C SER A 20 -26.39 4.37 -19.74
N PRO A 21 -25.91 5.24 -18.83
CA PRO A 21 -25.76 4.89 -17.41
C PRO A 21 -27.06 4.42 -16.75
N PHE A 22 -28.22 4.92 -17.20
CA PHE A 22 -29.53 4.52 -16.69
C PHE A 22 -29.94 3.10 -17.07
N GLU A 23 -29.28 2.50 -18.06
CA GLU A 23 -29.50 1.12 -18.49
C GLU A 23 -28.45 0.15 -17.91
N GLN A 24 -27.40 0.68 -17.27
CA GLN A 24 -26.34 -0.12 -16.66
C GLN A 24 -26.61 -0.37 -15.17
N LYS A 25 -26.06 -1.47 -14.65
CA LYS A 25 -26.03 -1.73 -13.20
C LYS A 25 -24.73 -1.18 -12.63
N ALA A 26 -24.83 -0.24 -11.67
CA ALA A 26 -23.67 0.42 -11.07
C ALA A 26 -22.67 -0.55 -10.41
N PHE A 27 -23.15 -1.64 -9.79
CA PHE A 27 -22.34 -2.65 -9.10
C PHE A 27 -22.36 -4.02 -9.80
N ALA A 28 -22.49 -4.02 -11.14
CA ALA A 28 -22.45 -5.25 -11.91
C ALA A 28 -21.20 -6.08 -11.59
N GLY A 29 -21.38 -7.31 -11.12
CA GLY A 29 -20.28 -8.24 -10.84
C GLY A 29 -19.33 -7.81 -9.73
N PHE A 30 -19.79 -7.02 -8.75
CA PHE A 30 -18.94 -6.58 -7.64
C PHE A 30 -18.29 -7.76 -6.89
N LEU A 31 -19.07 -8.74 -6.46
CA LEU A 31 -18.52 -9.89 -5.73
C LEU A 31 -17.74 -10.85 -6.64
N THR A 32 -18.20 -11.05 -7.88
CA THR A 32 -17.61 -12.03 -8.81
C THR A 32 -16.34 -11.53 -9.49
N HIS A 33 -16.22 -10.23 -9.78
CA HIS A 33 -15.10 -9.65 -10.50
C HIS A 33 -14.27 -8.69 -9.64
N ALA A 34 -14.90 -7.84 -8.83
CA ALA A 34 -14.15 -6.83 -8.08
C ALA A 34 -13.30 -7.47 -6.97
N ILE A 35 -13.82 -8.45 -6.24
CA ILE A 35 -13.06 -9.13 -5.16
C ILE A 35 -11.86 -9.90 -5.71
N PRO A 36 -11.99 -10.82 -6.69
CA PRO A 36 -10.83 -11.54 -7.21
C PRO A 36 -9.80 -10.60 -7.86
N ASN A 37 -10.26 -9.56 -8.56
CA ASN A 37 -9.35 -8.59 -9.16
C ASN A 37 -8.61 -7.75 -8.11
N THR A 38 -9.28 -7.39 -7.01
CA THR A 38 -8.66 -6.68 -5.88
C THR A 38 -7.60 -7.55 -5.23
N PHE A 39 -7.90 -8.82 -4.98
CA PHE A 39 -6.92 -9.76 -4.44
C PHE A 39 -5.72 -9.94 -5.36
N ARG A 40 -5.95 -10.08 -6.67
CA ARG A 40 -4.89 -10.14 -7.69
C ARG A 40 -3.98 -8.90 -7.63
N ARG A 41 -4.56 -7.70 -7.53
CA ARG A 41 -3.82 -6.42 -7.43
C ARG A 41 -3.05 -6.28 -6.11
N PHE A 42 -3.63 -6.77 -5.01
CA PHE A 42 -2.96 -6.80 -3.72
C PHE A 42 -1.72 -7.71 -3.77
N ARG A 43 -1.89 -8.96 -4.23
CA ARG A 43 -0.81 -9.94 -4.34
C ARG A 43 0.35 -9.44 -5.21
N SER A 44 0.08 -8.74 -6.31
CA SER A 44 1.14 -8.22 -7.19
C SER A 44 1.99 -7.12 -6.55
N SER A 45 1.49 -6.48 -5.50
CA SER A 45 2.13 -5.31 -4.86
C SER A 45 2.68 -5.63 -3.48
N VAL A 46 2.15 -6.66 -2.82
CA VAL A 46 2.45 -6.98 -1.42
C VAL A 46 3.95 -7.17 -1.18
N PHE A 47 4.67 -7.86 -2.07
CA PHE A 47 6.10 -8.11 -1.91
C PHE A 47 6.98 -6.90 -2.18
N ARG A 48 6.45 -5.86 -2.82
CA ARG A 48 7.19 -4.60 -2.99
C ARG A 48 7.00 -3.67 -1.79
N VAL A 49 5.81 -3.70 -1.21
CA VAL A 49 5.40 -2.75 -0.16
C VAL A 49 5.70 -3.29 1.23
N VAL A 50 5.36 -4.55 1.51
CA VAL A 50 5.41 -5.11 2.87
C VAL A 50 6.82 -5.29 3.44
N PRO A 51 7.84 -5.76 2.69
CA PRO A 51 9.16 -5.98 3.27
C PRO A 51 9.80 -4.77 3.97
N PRO A 52 9.83 -3.54 3.39
CA PRO A 52 10.40 -2.40 4.10
C PRO A 52 9.60 -2.02 5.36
N PHE A 53 8.28 -2.22 5.39
CA PHE A 53 7.47 -1.98 6.59
C PHE A 53 7.77 -3.00 7.70
N ILE A 54 7.95 -4.28 7.35
CA ILE A 54 8.35 -5.31 8.31
C ILE A 54 9.70 -4.94 8.92
N VAL A 55 10.70 -4.62 8.08
CA VAL A 55 12.03 -4.24 8.55
C VAL A 55 11.96 -3.02 9.47
N GLY A 56 11.21 -1.99 9.08
CA GLY A 56 11.03 -0.80 9.91
C GLY A 56 10.40 -1.11 11.26
N TYR A 57 9.39 -1.97 11.29
CA TYR A 57 8.75 -2.39 12.54
C TYR A 57 9.69 -3.20 13.44
N CYS A 58 10.47 -4.13 12.87
CA CYS A 58 11.46 -4.90 13.64
C CYS A 58 12.54 -3.99 14.26
N ILE A 59 13.00 -2.97 13.52
CA ILE A 59 13.96 -1.99 14.05
C ILE A 59 13.34 -1.19 15.20
N TYR A 60 12.11 -0.72 15.02
CA TYR A 60 11.38 0.03 16.04
C TYR A 60 11.28 -0.77 17.36
N ASP A 61 10.79 -2.01 17.28
CA ASP A 61 10.59 -2.88 18.43
C ASP A 61 11.92 -3.19 19.16
N TYR A 62 12.97 -3.44 18.39
CA TYR A 62 14.31 -3.66 18.93
C TYR A 62 14.84 -2.43 19.69
N VAL A 63 14.73 -1.24 19.10
CA VAL A 63 15.24 0.00 19.69
C VAL A 63 14.47 0.37 20.96
N GLU A 64 13.14 0.27 20.95
CA GLU A 64 12.30 0.51 22.14
C GLU A 64 12.65 -0.45 23.29
N THR A 65 12.82 -1.74 22.98
CA THR A 65 13.17 -2.76 23.96
C THR A 65 14.55 -2.49 24.56
N MET A 66 15.55 -2.20 23.72
CA MET A 66 16.91 -1.89 24.17
C MET A 66 16.95 -0.59 24.98
N HIS A 67 16.24 0.46 24.55
CA HIS A 67 16.18 1.72 25.26
C HIS A 67 15.58 1.54 26.67
N THR A 68 14.51 0.76 26.78
CA THR A 68 13.89 0.42 28.06
C THR A 68 14.83 -0.38 28.96
N GLN A 69 15.60 -1.33 28.41
CA GLN A 69 16.57 -2.11 29.16
C GLN A 69 17.73 -1.25 29.67
N MET A 70 18.30 -0.38 28.82
CA MET A 70 19.41 0.51 29.19
C MET A 70 19.00 1.60 30.17
N SER A 71 17.73 2.01 30.18
CA SER A 71 17.21 2.99 31.13
C SER A 71 17.05 2.41 32.55
N ARG A 72 17.13 1.08 32.72
CA ARG A 72 17.07 0.44 34.03
C ARG A 72 18.45 0.50 34.70
N LYS A 73 18.45 0.74 36.01
CA LYS A 73 19.68 0.70 36.81
C LYS A 73 20.27 -0.71 36.80
N ASN A 74 21.58 -0.82 36.61
CA ASN A 74 22.31 -2.08 36.72
C ASN A 74 22.74 -2.30 38.18
N PRO A 75 22.28 -3.35 38.89
CA PRO A 75 22.63 -3.60 40.28
C PRO A 75 24.14 -3.75 40.54
N LYS A 76 24.88 -4.25 39.53
CA LYS A 76 26.33 -4.49 39.63
C LYS A 76 27.15 -3.21 39.78
N ASP A 77 26.59 -2.07 39.39
CA ASP A 77 27.28 -0.78 39.48
C ASP A 77 27.34 -0.27 40.94
N PHE A 78 26.55 -0.85 41.85
CA PHE A 78 26.47 -0.46 43.27
C PHE A 78 27.11 -1.48 44.22
N GLU A 79 27.76 -2.54 43.70
CA GLU A 79 28.34 -3.62 44.54
C GLU A 79 29.58 -3.17 45.33
N ASN A 80 30.30 -2.15 44.86
CA ASN A 80 31.55 -1.64 45.47
C ASN A 80 31.45 -0.17 45.89
N ASP A 81 30.24 0.36 46.05
CA ASP A 81 30.03 1.73 46.54
C ASP A 81 30.08 1.69 48.08
N VAL A 82 31.17 2.21 48.66
CA VAL A 82 31.49 2.17 50.10
C VAL A 82 31.27 3.54 50.72
#